data_AF-A0A432MKK9-F1
#
_entry.id   AF-A0A432MKK9-F1
#
_cell.length_a   1.000
_cell.length_b   1.000
_cell.length_c   1.000
_cell.angle_alpha   90.00
_cell.angle_beta   90.00
_cell.angle_gamma   90.00
#
_symmetry.space_group_name_H-M   'P 1'
#
loop_
_entity.id
_entity.type
_entity.pdbx_description
1 polymer ?
#
loop_
_entity_poly.entity_id
_entity_poly.type
_entity_poly.pdbx_seq_one_letter_code
_entity_poly.pdbx_strand_id
1 'polypeptide(L)'
;MRASTSRFSAALLAAASLVASSPAWAQSGTRQPSRPAQPSQERSYPLALRGYCPVCLVNMKRWVPGSPEHEVIYDGHVYRFPGEEQKRMFEADPAKYTPALHGDCIVCYADMGRRVPGELNFGQFHRGRLFFFPSDRERQKFRSDPATYADADLAFGGNCAVCRIEMRQEVPGKPEYAVHYRGLRYLFPGPEQRAMFLADPEKYADRPPEGSGPAGDRRSSTGGPSESRVVSVRGRTSCAGCEFGVKPLEDPDVLGLAVVAGDEIYVVEGAHERYPELYEDRFAGRRVQLRGVALKQDRNVTWVRPSEVRIMP
;
A
#
# COMPACT_ATOMS: atom_id res chain seq x y z
N MET A 1 46.14 -65.02 -44.01
CA MET A 1 46.56 -66.41 -43.79
C MET A 1 45.64 -67.04 -42.73
N ARG A 2 45.07 -68.21 -43.06
CA ARG A 2 44.55 -69.32 -42.21
C ARG A 2 43.52 -68.96 -41.11
N ALA A 3 42.23 -69.27 -41.26
CA ALA A 3 41.56 -70.59 -41.28
C ALA A 3 41.13 -71.11 -39.90
N SER A 4 39.88 -71.59 -39.88
CA SER A 4 39.46 -72.86 -39.26
C SER A 4 38.61 -72.84 -37.98
N THR A 5 37.38 -73.35 -38.15
CA THR A 5 36.65 -74.35 -37.31
C THR A 5 36.23 -73.97 -35.88
N SER A 6 34.93 -73.81 -35.59
CA SER A 6 33.90 -74.84 -35.32
C SER A 6 33.98 -75.41 -33.89
N ARG A 7 32.93 -75.20 -33.06
CA ARG A 7 31.99 -76.25 -32.59
C ARG A 7 31.10 -75.83 -31.39
N PHE A 8 29.79 -76.08 -31.57
CA PHE A 8 28.74 -76.47 -30.61
C PHE A 8 28.49 -75.64 -29.33
N SER A 9 27.27 -75.09 -29.19
CA SER A 9 26.17 -75.81 -28.52
C SER A 9 24.85 -75.03 -28.60
N ALA A 10 23.80 -75.76 -28.93
CA ALA A 10 22.42 -75.30 -28.96
C ALA A 10 21.85 -75.20 -27.54
N ALA A 11 21.02 -74.19 -27.29
CA ALA A 11 19.93 -74.29 -26.33
C ALA A 11 18.77 -73.44 -26.85
N LEU A 12 17.70 -74.14 -27.20
CA LEU A 12 16.39 -73.61 -27.56
C LEU A 12 15.87 -72.68 -26.46
N LEU A 13 15.34 -71.53 -26.85
CA LEU A 13 14.18 -70.94 -26.17
C LEU A 13 13.24 -70.40 -27.26
N ALA A 14 12.15 -71.12 -27.45
CA ALA A 14 11.00 -70.69 -28.22
C ALA A 14 10.26 -69.59 -27.45
N ALA A 15 9.89 -68.51 -28.13
CA ALA A 15 8.81 -67.65 -27.69
C ALA A 15 8.05 -67.17 -28.92
N ALA A 16 6.83 -67.70 -29.05
CA ALA A 16 5.91 -67.48 -30.15
C ALA A 16 5.46 -66.01 -30.24
N SER A 17 5.46 -65.48 -31.46
CA SER A 17 4.83 -64.22 -31.80
C SER A 17 3.30 -64.38 -31.77
N LEU A 18 2.64 -63.65 -30.88
CA LEU A 18 1.20 -63.41 -30.93
C LEU A 18 0.96 -61.96 -31.38
N VAL A 19 0.43 -61.85 -32.59
CA VAL A 19 -0.13 -60.63 -33.15
C VAL A 19 -1.44 -60.35 -32.41
N ALA A 20 -1.46 -59.30 -31.59
CA ALA A 20 -2.69 -58.79 -30.99
C ALA A 20 -3.13 -57.53 -31.75
N SER A 21 -4.06 -57.72 -32.69
CA SER A 21 -4.80 -56.65 -33.36
C SER A 21 -5.67 -55.93 -32.32
N SER A 22 -5.30 -54.71 -31.94
CA SER A 22 -6.15 -53.87 -31.09
C SER A 22 -7.24 -53.18 -31.94
N PRO A 23 -8.53 -53.32 -31.60
CA PRO A 23 -9.58 -52.56 -32.26
C PRO A 23 -9.43 -51.08 -31.89
N ALA A 24 -9.53 -50.21 -32.91
CA ALA A 24 -9.62 -48.77 -32.75
C ALA A 24 -10.97 -48.43 -32.08
N TRP A 25 -10.93 -48.16 -30.77
CA TRP A 25 -12.05 -47.55 -30.08
C TRP A 25 -12.04 -46.05 -30.41
N ALA A 26 -12.99 -45.65 -31.23
CA ALA A 26 -13.34 -44.25 -31.43
C ALA A 26 -13.71 -43.63 -30.07
N GLN A 27 -12.81 -42.82 -29.51
CA GLN A 27 -13.16 -41.97 -28.39
C GLN A 27 -13.94 -40.78 -28.92
N SER A 28 -15.26 -40.88 -28.81
CA SER A 28 -16.18 -39.75 -28.88
C SER A 28 -15.63 -38.62 -28.01
N GLY A 29 -15.29 -37.49 -28.64
CA GLY A 29 -14.87 -36.29 -27.96
C GLY A 29 -15.99 -35.78 -27.04
N THR A 30 -15.89 -36.10 -25.76
CA THR A 30 -16.61 -35.39 -24.72
C THR A 30 -16.00 -33.99 -24.63
N ARG A 31 -16.63 -33.01 -25.30
CA ARG A 31 -16.42 -31.59 -24.97
C ARG A 31 -16.69 -31.45 -23.48
N GLN A 32 -15.63 -31.27 -22.69
CA GLN A 32 -15.77 -30.75 -21.34
C GLN A 32 -16.58 -29.45 -21.43
N PRO A 33 -17.67 -29.31 -20.66
CA PRO A 33 -18.34 -28.02 -20.57
C PRO A 33 -17.31 -27.01 -20.09
N SER A 34 -16.98 -26.06 -20.95
CA SER A 34 -16.13 -24.93 -20.62
C SER A 34 -16.77 -24.23 -19.43
N ARG A 35 -16.14 -24.33 -18.27
CA ARG A 35 -16.48 -23.55 -17.07
C ARG A 35 -16.70 -22.10 -17.53
N PRO A 36 -17.88 -21.51 -17.28
CA PRO A 36 -18.12 -20.13 -17.67
C PRO A 36 -16.99 -19.28 -17.10
N ALA A 37 -16.34 -18.51 -17.96
CA ALA A 37 -15.32 -17.55 -17.55
C ALA A 37 -15.94 -16.68 -16.47
N GLN A 38 -15.42 -16.80 -15.25
CA GLN A 38 -15.86 -15.92 -14.17
C GLN A 38 -15.57 -14.50 -14.64
N PRO A 39 -16.49 -13.54 -14.42
CA PRO A 39 -16.23 -12.15 -14.75
C PRO A 39 -14.93 -11.75 -14.05
N SER A 40 -13.92 -11.42 -14.84
CA SER A 40 -12.72 -10.76 -14.35
C SER A 40 -13.23 -9.50 -13.66
N GLN A 41 -13.14 -9.46 -12.33
CA GLN A 41 -13.31 -8.24 -11.56
C GLN A 41 -12.46 -7.19 -12.27
N GLU A 42 -13.09 -6.23 -12.95
CA GLU A 42 -12.39 -5.10 -13.56
C GLU A 42 -11.66 -4.41 -12.42
N ARG A 43 -10.35 -4.61 -12.33
CA ARG A 43 -9.52 -3.94 -11.35
C ARG A 43 -9.56 -2.46 -11.69
N SER A 44 -10.45 -1.74 -11.01
CA SER A 44 -10.50 -0.27 -11.08
C SER A 44 -9.28 0.27 -10.35
N TYR A 45 -8.31 0.77 -11.10
CA TYR A 45 -7.13 1.42 -10.55
C TYR A 45 -7.43 2.91 -10.29
N PRO A 46 -6.95 3.49 -9.17
CA PRO A 46 -7.12 4.92 -8.89
C PRO A 46 -6.45 5.78 -9.98
N LEU A 47 -7.10 6.91 -10.29
CA LEU A 47 -6.59 7.89 -11.24
C LEU A 47 -5.50 8.75 -10.57
N ALA A 48 -4.28 8.64 -11.06
CA ALA A 48 -3.16 9.45 -10.59
C ALA A 48 -3.36 10.92 -10.94
N LEU A 49 -2.86 11.81 -10.07
CA LEU A 49 -2.77 13.25 -10.31
C LEU A 49 -4.09 13.90 -10.75
N ARG A 50 -5.24 13.33 -10.35
CA ARG A 50 -6.58 13.77 -10.78
C ARG A 50 -6.73 13.86 -12.30
N GLY A 51 -5.97 13.03 -13.04
CA GLY A 51 -5.98 12.98 -14.50
C GLY A 51 -5.05 13.98 -15.20
N TYR A 52 -4.26 14.75 -14.46
CA TYR A 52 -3.25 15.62 -15.07
C TYR A 52 -1.99 14.86 -15.48
N CYS A 53 -1.38 15.32 -16.56
CA CYS A 53 -0.23 14.66 -17.15
C CYS A 53 1.04 14.82 -16.30
N PRO A 54 1.64 13.72 -15.80
CA PRO A 54 2.86 13.80 -15.00
C PRO A 54 4.06 14.30 -15.82
N VAL A 55 4.14 13.95 -17.10
CA VAL A 55 5.23 14.40 -17.99
C VAL A 55 5.17 15.91 -18.22
N CYS A 56 3.99 16.46 -18.47
CA CYS A 56 3.79 17.91 -18.59
C CYS A 56 4.13 18.63 -17.28
N LEU A 57 3.79 18.04 -16.13
CA LEU A 57 4.14 18.61 -14.83
C LEU A 57 5.64 18.62 -14.60
N VAL A 58 6.34 17.51 -14.83
CA VAL A 58 7.78 17.44 -14.59
C VAL A 58 8.57 18.29 -15.58
N ASN A 59 8.30 18.16 -16.88
CA ASN A 59 9.11 18.78 -17.94
C ASN A 59 8.71 20.24 -18.21
N MET A 60 7.41 20.56 -18.17
CA MET A 60 6.89 21.87 -18.57
C MET A 60 6.37 22.71 -17.41
N LYS A 61 6.27 22.14 -16.20
CA LYS A 61 5.69 22.80 -15.01
C LYS A 61 4.25 23.29 -15.24
N ARG A 62 3.47 22.55 -16.03
CA ARG A 62 2.09 22.89 -16.40
C ARG A 62 1.11 21.78 -16.06
N TRP A 63 -0.03 22.19 -15.52
CA TRP A 63 -1.22 21.35 -15.36
C TRP A 63 -1.90 21.19 -16.71
N VAL A 64 -1.59 20.10 -17.41
CA VAL A 64 -2.23 19.75 -18.68
C VAL A 64 -3.13 18.53 -18.44
N PRO A 65 -4.45 18.63 -18.68
CA PRO A 65 -5.34 17.48 -18.51
C PRO A 65 -4.96 16.39 -19.52
N GLY A 66 -4.93 15.15 -19.05
CA GLY A 66 -4.75 13.98 -19.90
C GLY A 66 -6.07 13.46 -20.46
N SER A 67 -5.98 12.65 -21.51
CA SER A 67 -7.12 11.98 -22.15
C SER A 67 -7.21 10.52 -21.71
N PRO A 68 -8.42 9.95 -21.53
CA PRO A 68 -8.60 8.50 -21.39
C PRO A 68 -8.09 7.70 -22.60
N GLU A 69 -7.96 8.32 -23.77
CA GLU A 69 -7.40 7.67 -24.98
C GLU A 69 -5.88 7.42 -24.88
N HIS A 70 -5.21 8.13 -23.96
CA HIS A 70 -3.77 8.03 -23.75
C HIS A 70 -3.52 7.77 -22.26
N GLU A 71 -3.60 6.52 -21.87
CA GLU A 71 -3.35 6.10 -20.49
C GLU A 71 -2.30 4.99 -20.35
N VAL A 72 -1.65 4.96 -19.19
CA VAL A 72 -0.70 3.92 -18.78
C VAL A 72 -1.01 3.55 -17.35
N ILE A 73 -1.10 2.24 -17.08
CA ILE A 73 -1.17 1.74 -15.71
C ILE A 73 0.26 1.49 -15.23
N TYR A 74 0.66 2.15 -14.15
CA TYR A 74 1.97 1.98 -13.53
C TYR A 74 1.83 1.94 -12.01
N ASP A 75 2.45 0.95 -11.38
CA ASP A 75 2.39 0.70 -9.92
C ASP A 75 0.97 0.85 -9.33
N GLY A 76 -0.01 0.23 -10.01
CA GLY A 76 -1.40 0.21 -9.60
C GLY A 76 -2.18 1.52 -9.76
N HIS A 77 -1.68 2.48 -10.54
CA HIS A 77 -2.36 3.76 -10.79
C HIS A 77 -2.50 4.03 -12.29
N VAL A 78 -3.61 4.67 -12.68
CA VAL A 78 -3.84 5.13 -14.05
C VAL A 78 -3.24 6.51 -14.23
N TYR A 79 -2.29 6.66 -15.15
CA TYR A 79 -1.73 7.94 -15.57
C TYR A 79 -2.29 8.31 -16.94
N ARG A 80 -2.69 9.56 -17.13
CA ARG A 80 -3.23 10.08 -18.40
C ARG A 80 -2.33 11.12 -19.03
N PHE A 81 -2.36 11.18 -20.35
CA PHE A 81 -1.51 12.06 -21.15
C PHE A 81 -2.34 12.83 -22.18
N PRO A 82 -1.96 14.06 -22.56
CA PRO A 82 -2.68 14.82 -23.57
C PRO A 82 -2.48 14.24 -24.99
N GLY A 83 -1.44 13.43 -25.19
CA GLY A 83 -1.08 12.86 -26.47
C GLY A 83 -0.10 11.70 -26.34
N GLU A 84 0.11 11.01 -27.46
CA GLU A 84 0.98 9.83 -27.60
C GLU A 84 2.45 10.13 -27.27
N GLU A 85 2.94 11.34 -27.54
CA GLU A 85 4.32 11.73 -27.25
C GLU A 85 4.61 11.67 -25.74
N GLN A 86 3.76 12.29 -24.91
CA GLN A 86 3.94 12.32 -23.46
C GLN A 86 3.73 10.92 -22.86
N LYS A 87 2.82 10.12 -23.43
CA LYS A 87 2.65 8.71 -23.05
C LYS A 87 3.95 7.93 -23.25
N ARG A 88 4.59 8.03 -24.43
CA ARG A 88 5.87 7.36 -24.72
C ARG A 88 7.00 7.83 -23.81
N MET A 89 7.06 9.13 -23.51
CA MET A 89 8.04 9.65 -22.55
C MET A 89 7.87 9.01 -21.17
N PHE A 90 6.62 8.82 -20.72
CA PHE A 90 6.33 8.16 -19.45
C PHE A 90 6.71 6.68 -19.49
N GLU A 91 6.31 5.94 -20.53
CA GLU A 91 6.64 4.51 -20.67
C GLU A 91 8.14 4.24 -20.69
N ALA A 92 8.94 5.17 -21.23
CA ALA A 92 10.40 5.05 -21.27
C ALA A 92 11.06 5.15 -19.88
N ASP A 93 10.50 5.96 -18.97
CA ASP A 93 11.01 6.10 -17.60
C ASP A 93 9.88 6.54 -16.64
N PRO A 94 8.98 5.62 -16.24
CA PRO A 94 7.84 5.97 -15.40
C PRO A 94 8.26 6.50 -14.02
N ALA A 95 9.41 6.02 -13.52
CA ALA A 95 9.92 6.35 -12.19
C ALA A 95 10.26 7.85 -12.06
N LYS A 96 10.78 8.47 -13.13
CA LYS A 96 11.06 9.91 -13.20
C LYS A 96 9.82 10.78 -13.07
N TYR A 97 8.69 10.33 -13.61
CA TYR A 97 7.47 11.14 -13.72
C TYR A 97 6.45 10.86 -12.62
N THR A 98 6.57 9.72 -11.95
CA THR A 98 5.69 9.32 -10.86
C THR A 98 5.96 10.14 -9.60
N PRO A 99 4.95 10.78 -8.99
CA PRO A 99 5.14 11.45 -7.71
C PRO A 99 5.57 10.48 -6.61
N ALA A 100 6.35 10.96 -5.64
CA ALA A 100 6.72 10.18 -4.47
C ALA A 100 5.45 9.61 -3.79
N LEU A 101 5.49 8.33 -3.40
CA LEU A 101 4.35 7.63 -2.79
C LEU A 101 3.03 7.81 -3.55
N HIS A 102 3.06 7.86 -4.89
CA HIS A 102 1.88 8.10 -5.73
C HIS A 102 1.15 9.44 -5.49
N GLY A 103 1.82 10.39 -4.84
CA GLY A 103 1.24 11.68 -4.48
C GLY A 103 0.71 11.73 -3.04
N ASP A 104 0.96 10.70 -2.25
CA ASP A 104 0.79 10.78 -0.81
C ASP A 104 1.91 11.59 -0.16
N CYS A 105 1.59 12.15 0.99
CA CYS A 105 2.43 12.98 1.82
C CYS A 105 3.65 12.22 2.36
N ILE A 106 4.82 12.51 1.80
CA ILE A 106 6.10 11.90 2.23
C ILE A 106 6.45 12.24 3.69
N VAL A 107 6.09 13.45 4.16
CA VAL A 107 6.28 13.88 5.55
C VAL A 107 5.39 13.07 6.49
N CYS A 108 4.12 12.88 6.12
CA CYS A 108 3.17 12.10 6.90
C CYS A 108 3.57 10.62 6.96
N TYR A 109 4.14 10.11 5.87
CA TYR A 109 4.70 8.77 5.82
C TYR A 109 5.93 8.64 6.73
N ALA A 110 6.88 9.57 6.65
CA ALA A 110 8.08 9.54 7.49
C ALA A 110 7.78 9.70 8.98
N ASP A 111 6.93 10.65 9.35
CA ASP A 111 6.66 10.98 10.75
C ASP A 111 5.68 9.98 11.40
N MET A 112 4.69 9.48 10.66
CA MET A 112 3.57 8.71 11.22
C MET A 112 3.39 7.31 10.60
N GLY A 113 4.12 6.97 9.54
CA GLY A 113 3.92 5.73 8.79
C GLY A 113 2.60 5.68 8.00
N ARG A 114 1.97 6.83 7.74
CA ARG A 114 0.63 6.89 7.12
C ARG A 114 0.66 7.42 5.69
N ARG A 115 -0.16 6.82 4.83
CA ARG A 115 -0.46 7.28 3.47
C ARG A 115 -1.59 8.30 3.55
N VAL A 116 -1.25 9.57 3.45
CA VAL A 116 -2.21 10.69 3.45
C VAL A 116 -2.16 11.34 2.07
N PRO A 117 -3.27 11.34 1.29
CA PRO A 117 -3.28 11.94 -0.04
C PRO A 117 -2.89 13.42 0.00
N GLY A 118 -2.00 13.83 -0.88
CA GLY A 118 -1.66 15.24 -1.06
C GLY A 118 -2.66 15.98 -1.96
N GLU A 119 -2.67 17.30 -1.85
CA GLU A 119 -3.41 18.18 -2.76
C GLU A 119 -2.50 18.79 -3.82
N LEU A 120 -3.03 18.96 -5.03
CA LEU A 120 -2.27 19.51 -6.16
C LEU A 120 -1.74 20.94 -5.89
N ASN A 121 -2.49 21.73 -5.11
CA ASN A 121 -2.11 23.09 -4.71
C ASN A 121 -0.88 23.13 -3.79
N PHE A 122 -0.58 22.02 -3.11
CA PHE A 122 0.59 21.89 -2.25
C PHE A 122 1.65 20.97 -2.88
N GLY A 123 1.78 20.98 -4.21
CA GLY A 123 2.88 20.33 -4.91
C GLY A 123 4.23 21.02 -4.66
N GLN A 124 5.31 20.23 -4.63
CA GLN A 124 6.69 20.69 -4.53
C GLN A 124 7.61 19.84 -5.40
N PHE A 125 8.48 20.50 -6.17
CA PHE A 125 9.60 19.83 -6.82
C PHE A 125 10.83 19.86 -5.92
N HIS A 126 11.54 18.74 -5.81
CA HIS A 126 12.82 18.66 -5.12
C HIS A 126 13.68 17.56 -5.74
N ARG A 127 14.93 17.89 -6.11
CA ARG A 127 15.90 16.96 -6.74
C ARG A 127 15.31 16.15 -7.91
N GLY A 128 14.57 16.83 -8.78
CA GLY A 128 13.95 16.21 -9.96
C GLY A 128 12.70 15.37 -9.67
N ARG A 129 12.28 15.25 -8.41
CA ARG A 129 11.09 14.49 -7.99
C ARG A 129 9.94 15.42 -7.61
N LEU A 130 8.73 14.89 -7.73
CA LEU A 130 7.49 15.59 -7.43
C LEU A 130 6.87 15.04 -6.13
N PHE A 131 6.57 15.94 -5.20
CA PHE A 131 5.99 15.65 -3.88
C PHE A 131 4.69 16.42 -3.72
N PHE A 132 3.72 15.84 -3.01
CA PHE A 132 2.46 16.49 -2.67
C PHE A 132 2.20 16.38 -1.16
N PHE A 133 1.44 17.33 -0.63
CA PHE A 133 1.16 17.45 0.79
C PHE A 133 -0.34 17.77 1.00
N PRO A 134 -0.94 17.38 2.13
CA PRO A 134 -2.35 17.66 2.40
C PRO A 134 -2.57 19.13 2.75
N SER A 135 -1.54 19.82 3.26
CA SER A 135 -1.61 21.24 3.60
C SER A 135 -0.25 21.93 3.42
N ASP A 136 -0.25 23.26 3.52
CA ASP A 136 0.98 24.03 3.51
C ASP A 136 1.90 23.74 4.70
N ARG A 137 1.36 23.25 5.83
CA ARG A 137 2.15 22.91 7.03
C ARG A 137 3.17 21.81 6.72
N GLU A 138 2.72 20.69 6.14
CA GLU A 138 3.61 19.58 5.78
C GLU A 138 4.54 19.97 4.64
N ARG A 139 4.08 20.79 3.69
CA ARG A 139 4.92 21.33 2.62
C ARG A 139 6.07 22.18 3.19
N GLN A 140 5.78 23.04 4.16
CA GLN A 140 6.79 23.85 4.83
C GLN A 140 7.76 22.98 5.61
N LYS A 141 7.27 21.95 6.33
CA LYS A 141 8.12 20.99 7.05
C LYS A 141 9.10 20.27 6.12
N PHE A 142 8.62 19.82 4.94
CA PHE A 142 9.48 19.26 3.91
C PHE A 142 10.52 20.26 3.42
N ARG A 143 10.13 21.52 3.17
CA ARG A 143 11.05 22.57 2.70
C ARG A 143 12.13 22.93 3.71
N SER A 144 11.81 22.92 5.00
CA SER A 144 12.77 23.25 6.06
C SER A 144 13.82 22.16 6.27
N ASP A 145 13.47 20.89 6.02
CA ASP A 145 14.41 19.77 6.13
C ASP A 145 14.17 18.68 5.07
N PRO A 146 14.51 18.93 3.79
CA PRO A 146 14.27 17.97 2.73
C PRO A 146 15.11 16.69 2.88
N ALA A 147 16.26 16.76 3.56
CA ALA A 147 17.18 15.63 3.69
C ALA A 147 16.56 14.50 4.52
N THR A 148 15.81 14.85 5.57
CA THR A 148 15.08 13.89 6.40
C THR A 148 13.94 13.20 5.65
N TYR A 149 13.27 13.91 4.74
CA TYR A 149 12.01 13.43 4.15
C TYR A 149 12.14 12.89 2.73
N ALA A 150 12.99 13.46 1.89
CA ALA A 150 12.98 13.21 0.45
C ALA A 150 13.11 11.73 0.09
N ASP A 151 13.86 10.97 0.88
CA ASP A 151 14.13 9.55 0.64
C ASP A 151 13.40 8.61 1.61
N ALA A 152 12.39 9.10 2.34
CA ALA A 152 11.60 8.27 3.24
C ALA A 152 10.83 7.15 2.51
N ASP A 153 10.66 7.24 1.19
CA ASP A 153 10.06 6.20 0.35
C ASP A 153 11.06 5.13 -0.13
N LEU A 154 12.33 5.20 0.27
CA LEU A 154 13.29 4.12 0.05
C LEU A 154 12.97 2.95 0.99
N ALA A 155 12.51 1.85 0.40
CA ALA A 155 12.31 0.61 1.13
C ALA A 155 13.63 0.16 1.78
N PHE A 156 13.56 -0.21 3.06
CA PHE A 156 14.70 -0.71 3.83
C PHE A 156 15.93 0.22 3.81
N GLY A 157 15.72 1.54 3.74
CA GLY A 157 16.80 2.52 3.68
C GLY A 157 17.65 2.44 2.41
N GLY A 158 17.11 1.85 1.34
CA GLY A 158 17.83 1.63 0.08
C GLY A 158 18.62 0.31 0.02
N ASN A 159 18.52 -0.53 1.04
CA ASN A 159 19.09 -1.86 1.01
C ASN A 159 18.22 -2.85 0.22
N CYS A 160 18.88 -3.79 -0.43
CA CYS A 160 18.27 -4.79 -1.30
C CYS A 160 17.36 -5.74 -0.51
N ALA A 161 16.06 -5.69 -0.81
CA ALA A 161 15.05 -6.58 -0.20
C ALA A 161 15.36 -8.06 -0.43
N VAL A 162 15.79 -8.41 -1.65
CA VAL A 162 16.12 -9.79 -2.02
C VAL A 162 17.35 -10.29 -1.27
N CYS A 163 18.42 -9.50 -1.16
CA CYS A 163 19.63 -9.89 -0.42
C CYS A 163 19.34 -10.07 1.07
N ARG A 164 18.48 -9.24 1.66
CA ARG A 164 18.07 -9.37 3.07
C ARG A 164 17.36 -10.69 3.33
N ILE A 165 16.51 -11.15 2.40
CA ILE A 165 15.70 -12.37 2.58
C ILE A 165 16.47 -13.63 2.17
N GLU A 166 17.06 -13.64 0.97
CA GLU A 166 17.72 -14.83 0.42
C GLU A 166 19.10 -15.06 1.02
N MET A 167 19.86 -13.98 1.26
CA MET A 167 21.26 -14.05 1.66
C MET A 167 21.47 -13.63 3.13
N ARG A 168 20.44 -13.07 3.79
CA ARG A 168 20.54 -12.48 5.14
C ARG A 168 21.62 -11.41 5.26
N GLN A 169 21.80 -10.63 4.20
CA GLN A 169 22.79 -9.56 4.11
C GLN A 169 22.15 -8.21 3.79
N GLU A 170 22.69 -7.15 4.40
CA GLU A 170 22.37 -5.77 4.04
C GLU A 170 23.31 -5.33 2.92
N VAL A 171 22.80 -5.41 1.69
CA VAL A 171 23.55 -4.98 0.50
C VAL A 171 22.90 -3.69 -0.02
N PRO A 172 23.65 -2.57 -0.12
CA PRO A 172 23.11 -1.33 -0.66
C PRO A 172 22.74 -1.52 -2.13
N GLY A 173 21.52 -1.12 -2.48
CA GLY A 173 21.08 -1.11 -3.87
C GLY A 173 21.58 0.12 -4.62
N LYS A 174 21.45 0.09 -5.95
CA LYS A 174 21.82 1.21 -6.81
C LYS A 174 20.58 1.80 -7.50
N PRO A 175 20.51 3.13 -7.69
CA PRO A 175 19.38 3.80 -8.32
C PRO A 175 19.06 3.27 -9.73
N GLU A 176 20.05 2.86 -10.53
CA GLU A 176 19.82 2.33 -11.87
C GLU A 176 19.03 1.00 -11.90
N TYR A 177 18.97 0.29 -10.77
CA TYR A 177 18.18 -0.93 -10.63
C TYR A 177 16.92 -0.72 -9.80
N ALA A 178 16.45 0.52 -9.63
CA ALA A 178 15.25 0.79 -8.85
C ALA A 178 13.99 0.12 -9.42
N VAL A 179 13.07 -0.26 -8.53
CA VAL A 179 11.71 -0.70 -8.85
C VAL A 179 10.74 0.07 -7.95
N HIS A 180 9.65 0.58 -8.53
CA HIS A 180 8.55 1.10 -7.75
C HIS A 180 7.56 -0.02 -7.48
N TYR A 181 7.20 -0.19 -6.21
CA TYR A 181 6.18 -1.14 -5.79
C TYR A 181 5.38 -0.57 -4.61
N ARG A 182 4.06 -0.44 -4.79
CA ARG A 182 3.13 0.16 -3.81
C ARG A 182 3.53 1.58 -3.41
N GLY A 183 4.16 2.31 -4.33
CA GLY A 183 4.63 3.69 -4.16
C GLY A 183 5.98 3.82 -3.46
N LEU A 184 6.57 2.70 -3.02
CA LEU A 184 7.92 2.67 -2.45
C LEU A 184 8.96 2.37 -3.53
N ARG A 185 10.17 2.87 -3.32
CA ARG A 185 11.33 2.62 -4.18
C ARG A 185 12.20 1.54 -3.55
N TYR A 186 12.30 0.41 -4.24
CA TYR A 186 13.21 -0.68 -3.91
C TYR A 186 14.46 -0.56 -4.75
N LEU A 187 15.63 -0.61 -4.12
CA LEU A 187 16.93 -0.56 -4.81
C LEU A 187 17.59 -1.94 -4.77
N PHE A 188 18.24 -2.31 -5.86
CA PHE A 188 18.93 -3.59 -6.00
C PHE A 188 20.39 -3.37 -6.43
N PRO A 189 21.34 -4.23 -6.06
CA PRO A 189 22.74 -4.07 -6.43
C PRO A 189 22.99 -4.37 -7.92
N GLY A 190 22.10 -5.14 -8.54
CA GLY A 190 22.22 -5.63 -9.90
C GLY A 190 20.90 -6.09 -10.52
N PRO A 191 20.90 -6.45 -11.82
CA PRO A 191 19.71 -6.85 -12.56
C PRO A 191 19.11 -8.18 -12.09
N GLU A 192 19.92 -9.09 -11.52
CA GLU A 192 19.46 -10.38 -11.04
C GLU A 192 18.50 -10.24 -9.85
N GLN A 193 18.89 -9.51 -8.81
CA GLN A 193 18.04 -9.28 -7.64
C GLN A 193 16.81 -8.46 -8.00
N ARG A 194 16.96 -7.51 -8.92
CA ARG A 194 15.81 -6.78 -9.49
C ARG A 194 14.81 -7.73 -10.16
N ALA A 195 15.29 -8.67 -10.98
CA ALA A 195 14.43 -9.64 -11.65
C ALA A 195 13.75 -10.59 -10.64
N MET A 196 14.46 -11.02 -9.61
CA MET A 196 13.87 -11.83 -8.52
C MET A 196 12.73 -11.08 -7.83
N PHE A 197 12.92 -9.80 -7.51
CA PHE A 197 11.86 -8.98 -6.92
C PHE A 197 10.65 -8.86 -7.84
N LEU A 198 10.85 -8.58 -9.13
CA LEU A 198 9.75 -8.46 -10.09
C LEU A 198 8.99 -9.77 -10.32
N ALA A 199 9.64 -10.92 -10.14
CA ALA A 199 8.99 -12.23 -10.28
C ALA A 199 8.02 -12.54 -9.13
N ASP A 200 8.32 -12.09 -7.92
CA ASP A 200 7.45 -12.25 -6.75
C ASP A 200 7.63 -11.08 -5.75
N PRO A 201 7.05 -9.89 -6.06
CA PRO A 201 7.25 -8.72 -5.21
C PRO A 201 6.71 -8.92 -3.80
N GLU A 202 5.63 -9.66 -3.61
CA GLU A 202 5.01 -9.89 -2.30
C GLU A 202 5.93 -10.64 -1.34
N LYS A 203 6.71 -11.60 -1.85
CA LYS A 203 7.69 -12.32 -1.04
C LYS A 203 8.74 -11.40 -0.43
N TYR A 204 9.16 -10.37 -1.16
CA TYR A 204 10.27 -9.50 -0.75
C TYR A 204 9.82 -8.17 -0.15
N ALA A 205 8.63 -7.72 -0.51
CA ALA A 205 7.96 -6.59 0.08
C ALA A 205 7.26 -7.04 1.38
N ASP A 206 8.03 -7.28 2.44
CA ASP A 206 7.46 -7.42 3.78
C ASP A 206 6.53 -6.21 4.06
N ARG A 207 5.24 -6.49 4.33
CA ARG A 207 4.16 -5.50 4.55
C ARG A 207 4.60 -4.38 5.53
N PRO A 208 4.20 -3.12 5.32
CA PRO A 208 3.42 -2.45 6.35
C PRO A 208 1.98 -2.94 6.19
N PRO A 209 1.34 -3.58 7.19
CA PRO A 209 -0.11 -3.55 7.20
C PRO A 209 -0.61 -2.13 7.07
N GLU A 210 -1.78 -1.96 6.46
CA GLU A 210 -2.63 -0.85 6.84
C GLU A 210 -2.52 -0.69 8.37
N GLY A 211 -1.85 0.37 8.81
CA GLY A 211 -1.43 0.57 10.20
C GLY A 211 -0.13 -0.15 10.60
N SER A 212 1.03 0.46 10.36
CA SER A 212 2.23 0.20 11.16
C SER A 212 3.11 1.44 11.30
N GLY A 213 2.95 2.13 12.44
CA GLY A 213 4.04 2.86 13.08
C GLY A 213 5.12 1.91 13.62
N PRO A 214 6.22 2.42 14.19
CA PRO A 214 7.39 1.63 14.50
C PRO A 214 7.14 0.62 15.64
N ALA A 215 7.86 -0.49 15.57
CA ALA A 215 7.83 -1.59 16.51
C ALA A 215 8.27 -1.14 17.92
N GLY A 216 7.34 -1.20 18.86
CA GLY A 216 7.62 -1.32 20.29
C GLY A 216 7.21 -2.71 20.76
N ASP A 217 8.19 -3.48 21.20
CA ASP A 217 8.14 -4.72 21.99
C ASP A 217 6.84 -5.54 22.01
N ARG A 218 6.86 -6.67 21.31
CA ARG A 218 5.91 -7.77 21.56
C ARG A 218 6.22 -8.38 22.92
N ARG A 219 5.46 -8.00 23.94
CA ARG A 219 5.12 -8.92 25.03
C ARG A 219 3.70 -9.42 24.79
N SER A 220 3.59 -10.73 24.56
CA SER A 220 2.34 -11.46 24.60
C SER A 220 1.63 -11.21 25.93
N SER A 221 0.39 -10.75 25.87
CA SER A 221 -0.59 -11.01 26.93
C SER A 221 -1.94 -11.28 26.29
N THR A 222 -2.27 -12.56 26.27
CA THR A 222 -3.61 -13.12 26.20
C THR A 222 -4.53 -12.37 27.19
N GLY A 223 -5.70 -11.90 26.72
CA GLY A 223 -6.71 -11.29 27.59
C GLY A 223 -8.08 -11.29 26.92
N GLY A 224 -9.03 -12.03 27.50
CA GLY A 224 -10.42 -12.17 27.07
C GLY A 224 -11.31 -10.93 27.37
N PRO A 225 -12.65 -11.07 27.34
CA PRO A 225 -13.57 -9.98 27.04
C PRO A 225 -13.87 -9.04 28.23
N SER A 226 -13.86 -7.73 27.92
CA SER A 226 -14.83 -6.69 28.30
C SER A 226 -15.43 -6.71 29.72
N GLU A 227 -14.81 -5.96 30.65
CA GLU A 227 -15.56 -5.17 31.63
C GLU A 227 -15.72 -3.74 31.09
N SER A 228 -16.96 -3.30 30.90
CA SER A 228 -17.32 -1.97 30.44
C SER A 228 -16.96 -0.90 31.47
N ARG A 229 -15.78 -0.26 31.29
CA ARG A 229 -15.27 0.79 32.17
C ARG A 229 -16.02 2.11 31.94
N VAL A 230 -16.63 2.65 32.98
CA VAL A 230 -17.29 3.98 32.95
C VAL A 230 -16.24 5.08 32.82
N VAL A 231 -16.44 6.00 31.88
CA VAL A 231 -15.57 7.16 31.60
C VAL A 231 -16.29 8.44 32.00
N SER A 232 -15.61 9.29 32.76
CA SER A 232 -16.04 10.67 33.05
C SER A 232 -14.81 11.57 33.02
N VAL A 233 -14.67 12.37 31.96
CA VAL A 233 -13.48 13.18 31.71
C VAL A 233 -13.86 14.61 31.33
N ARG A 234 -12.98 15.56 31.64
CA ARG A 234 -13.07 16.95 31.18
C ARG A 234 -11.90 17.24 30.26
N GLY A 235 -12.18 17.85 29.12
CA GLY A 235 -11.16 18.10 28.11
C GLY A 235 -11.58 19.17 27.12
N ARG A 236 -10.83 19.28 26.03
CA ARG A 236 -11.15 20.15 24.91
C ARG A 236 -11.55 19.34 23.69
N THR A 237 -12.51 19.83 22.93
CA THR A 237 -12.88 19.19 21.67
C THR A 237 -11.76 19.29 20.64
N SER A 238 -11.65 18.25 19.82
CA SER A 238 -10.79 18.24 18.64
C SER A 238 -11.39 17.30 17.57
N CYS A 239 -10.87 17.34 16.35
CA CYS A 239 -11.18 16.36 15.32
C CYS A 239 -10.36 15.08 15.52
N ALA A 240 -11.04 13.96 15.81
CA ALA A 240 -10.41 12.66 16.08
C ALA A 240 -9.52 12.19 14.92
N GLY A 241 -10.05 12.25 13.70
CA GLY A 241 -9.37 11.80 12.49
C GLY A 241 -8.33 12.79 11.97
N CYS A 242 -8.53 14.09 12.19
CA CYS A 242 -7.65 15.13 11.67
C CYS A 242 -6.41 15.32 12.56
N GLU A 243 -6.59 15.34 13.88
CA GLU A 243 -5.50 15.63 14.83
C GLU A 243 -4.80 14.34 15.30
N PHE A 244 -5.57 13.29 15.56
CA PHE A 244 -5.04 12.05 16.16
C PHE A 244 -5.04 10.88 15.18
N GLY A 245 -5.62 11.05 13.99
CA GLY A 245 -5.68 9.98 13.00
C GLY A 245 -6.56 8.80 13.41
N VAL A 246 -7.39 8.96 14.43
CA VAL A 246 -8.25 7.91 14.96
C VAL A 246 -9.68 8.09 14.45
N LYS A 247 -10.30 6.98 14.06
CA LYS A 247 -11.66 6.95 13.52
C LYS A 247 -12.62 6.36 14.55
N PRO A 248 -13.89 6.78 14.58
CA PRO A 248 -14.91 6.11 15.38
C PRO A 248 -15.03 4.63 14.99
N LEU A 249 -15.42 3.78 15.95
CA LEU A 249 -15.67 2.37 15.71
C LEU A 249 -16.98 2.13 14.97
N GLU A 250 -18.01 2.92 15.29
CA GLU A 250 -19.36 2.74 14.74
C GLU A 250 -19.46 3.27 13.29
N ASP A 251 -18.72 4.34 12.96
CA ASP A 251 -18.64 4.90 11.61
C ASP A 251 -17.20 5.36 11.31
N PRO A 252 -16.42 4.54 10.56
CA PRO A 252 -15.02 4.86 10.26
C PRO A 252 -14.85 5.88 9.11
N ASP A 253 -15.89 6.16 8.34
CA ASP A 253 -15.84 7.06 7.19
C ASP A 253 -15.83 8.53 7.64
N VAL A 254 -16.51 8.84 8.75
CA VAL A 254 -16.50 10.18 9.34
C VAL A 254 -15.18 10.53 10.03
N LEU A 255 -14.90 11.83 10.18
CA LEU A 255 -13.68 12.30 10.84
C LEU A 255 -13.70 12.15 12.36
N GLY A 256 -14.88 12.10 12.99
CA GLY A 256 -15.03 11.88 14.43
C GLY A 256 -14.73 13.10 15.30
N LEU A 257 -15.38 13.15 16.48
CA LEU A 257 -15.13 14.12 17.54
C LEU A 257 -14.24 13.46 18.61
N ALA A 258 -13.20 14.15 19.02
CA ALA A 258 -12.36 13.77 20.15
C ALA A 258 -12.52 14.75 21.31
N VAL A 259 -12.36 14.26 22.53
CA VAL A 259 -12.14 15.07 23.73
C VAL A 259 -10.74 14.78 24.24
N VAL A 260 -9.92 15.81 24.36
CA VAL A 260 -8.51 15.73 24.75
C VAL A 260 -8.36 16.18 26.20
N ALA A 261 -7.80 15.33 27.04
CA ALA A 261 -7.59 15.61 28.46
C ALA A 261 -6.15 15.25 28.87
N GLY A 262 -5.25 16.24 28.82
CA GLY A 262 -3.82 15.97 28.92
C GLY A 262 -3.35 15.21 27.68
N ASP A 263 -2.70 14.06 27.89
CA ASP A 263 -2.22 13.19 26.82
C ASP A 263 -3.25 12.14 26.38
N GLU A 264 -4.41 12.07 27.06
CA GLU A 264 -5.47 11.10 26.77
C GLU A 264 -6.49 11.65 25.76
N ILE A 265 -6.86 10.80 24.80
CA ILE A 265 -7.76 11.11 23.69
C ILE A 265 -9.00 10.24 23.80
N TYR A 266 -10.17 10.86 23.87
CA TYR A 266 -11.44 10.15 23.96
C TYR A 266 -12.25 10.36 22.68
N VAL A 267 -12.41 9.31 21.87
CA VAL A 267 -13.21 9.33 20.65
C VAL A 267 -14.68 9.18 21.02
N VAL A 268 -15.49 10.13 20.61
CA VAL A 268 -16.93 10.15 20.91
C VAL A 268 -17.68 9.45 19.77
N GLU A 269 -18.18 8.25 20.04
CA GLU A 269 -18.95 7.47 19.06
C GLU A 269 -20.27 8.16 18.69
N GLY A 270 -20.63 8.09 17.41
CA GLY A 270 -21.87 8.68 16.89
C GLY A 270 -21.98 10.21 17.05
N ALA A 271 -20.86 10.91 17.25
CA ALA A 271 -20.88 12.34 17.58
C ALA A 271 -21.51 13.22 16.49
N HIS A 272 -21.36 12.85 15.22
CA HIS A 272 -21.90 13.61 14.08
C HIS A 272 -23.44 13.62 14.06
N GLU A 273 -24.09 12.57 14.55
CA GLU A 273 -25.55 12.50 14.65
C GLU A 273 -26.06 13.06 16.00
N ARG A 274 -25.35 12.74 17.09
CA ARG A 274 -25.80 13.06 18.46
C ARG A 274 -25.51 14.49 18.88
N TYR A 275 -24.45 15.08 18.34
CA TYR A 275 -23.96 16.40 18.71
C TYR A 275 -23.50 17.20 17.48
N PRO A 276 -24.38 17.45 16.48
CA PRO A 276 -24.00 18.01 15.18
C PRO A 276 -23.30 19.37 15.29
N GLU A 277 -23.78 20.26 16.16
CA GLU A 277 -23.13 21.57 16.37
C GLU A 277 -21.72 21.43 16.94
N LEU A 278 -21.56 20.57 17.96
CA LEU A 278 -20.25 20.31 18.57
C LEU A 278 -19.32 19.56 17.60
N TYR A 279 -19.89 18.75 16.73
CA TYR A 279 -19.17 18.05 15.69
C TYR A 279 -18.65 19.03 14.64
N GLU A 280 -19.47 19.93 14.10
CA GLU A 280 -19.01 20.96 13.16
C GLU A 280 -17.94 21.86 13.79
N ASP A 281 -18.14 22.28 15.03
CA ASP A 281 -17.19 23.10 15.79
C ASP A 281 -16.05 22.32 16.47
N ARG A 282 -15.85 21.04 16.13
CA ARG A 282 -14.90 20.16 16.82
C ARG A 282 -13.48 20.72 16.90
N PHE A 283 -13.08 21.55 15.95
CA PHE A 283 -11.76 22.19 15.85
C PHE A 283 -11.56 23.38 16.79
N ALA A 284 -12.63 23.89 17.41
CA ALA A 284 -12.59 25.12 18.21
C ALA A 284 -12.00 24.95 19.62
N GLY A 285 -11.64 23.73 20.03
CA GLY A 285 -11.05 23.50 21.35
C GLY A 285 -12.00 23.80 22.52
N ARG A 286 -13.31 23.64 22.31
CA ARG A 286 -14.36 23.94 23.31
C ARG A 286 -14.15 23.06 24.54
N ARG A 287 -14.26 23.64 25.73
CA ARG A 287 -14.18 22.89 26.98
C ARG A 287 -15.45 22.06 27.14
N VAL A 288 -15.28 20.76 27.38
CA VAL A 288 -16.41 19.84 27.52
C VAL A 288 -16.17 18.84 28.65
N GLN A 289 -17.27 18.33 29.21
CA GLN A 289 -17.28 17.15 30.06
C GLN A 289 -17.93 15.99 29.29
N LEU A 290 -17.18 14.91 29.07
CA LEU A 290 -17.63 13.68 28.43
C LEU A 290 -17.92 12.62 29.50
N ARG A 291 -19.10 11.99 29.43
CA ARG A 291 -19.47 10.81 30.22
C ARG A 291 -19.94 9.70 29.30
N GLY A 292 -19.58 8.47 29.62
CA GLY A 292 -20.00 7.32 28.84
C GLY A 292 -19.35 6.02 29.27
N VAL A 293 -19.33 5.05 28.36
CA VAL A 293 -18.73 3.74 28.57
C VAL A 293 -17.61 3.54 27.56
N ALA A 294 -16.43 3.15 28.02
CA ALA A 294 -15.32 2.77 27.15
C ALA A 294 -15.65 1.46 26.43
N LEU A 295 -15.57 1.50 25.09
CA LEU A 295 -15.76 0.34 24.22
C LEU A 295 -14.44 -0.34 23.89
N LYS A 296 -13.39 0.46 23.73
CA LYS A 296 -12.04 0.03 23.39
C LYS A 296 -11.05 1.03 23.96
N GLN A 297 -9.89 0.54 24.39
CA GLN A 297 -8.73 1.37 24.69
C GLN A 297 -7.53 0.82 23.92
N ASP A 298 -6.82 1.71 23.23
CA ASP A 298 -5.55 1.42 22.57
C ASP A 298 -4.59 2.56 22.91
N ARG A 299 -3.56 2.25 23.71
CA ARG A 299 -2.62 3.23 24.27
C ARG A 299 -3.38 4.35 25.01
N ASN A 300 -3.19 5.60 24.60
CA ASN A 300 -3.81 6.81 25.14
C ASN A 300 -5.14 7.16 24.45
N VAL A 301 -5.67 6.30 23.58
CA VAL A 301 -6.94 6.52 22.88
C VAL A 301 -8.02 5.60 23.45
N THR A 302 -9.11 6.20 23.91
CA THR A 302 -10.30 5.48 24.38
C THR A 302 -11.50 5.81 23.51
N TRP A 303 -12.13 4.80 22.93
CA TRP A 303 -13.41 4.96 22.23
C TRP A 303 -14.53 4.86 23.24
N VAL A 304 -15.36 5.90 23.30
CA VAL A 304 -16.40 6.06 24.30
C VAL A 304 -17.74 6.14 23.61
N ARG A 305 -18.65 5.23 24.00
CA ARG A 305 -20.07 5.43 23.72
C ARG A 305 -20.60 6.49 24.66
N PRO A 306 -20.98 7.70 24.17
CA PRO A 306 -21.35 8.79 25.05
C PRO A 306 -22.71 8.53 25.69
N SER A 307 -22.79 8.72 27.01
CA SER A 307 -24.06 8.96 27.71
C SER A 307 -24.38 10.45 27.73
N GLU A 308 -23.37 11.31 27.82
CA GLU A 308 -23.52 12.78 27.81
C GLU A 308 -22.23 13.47 27.35
N VAL A 309 -22.35 14.55 26.58
CA VAL A 309 -21.28 15.53 26.33
C VAL A 309 -21.80 16.91 26.68
N ARG A 310 -21.25 17.53 27.72
CA ARG A 310 -21.69 18.85 28.23
C ARG A 310 -20.64 19.91 27.93
N ILE A 311 -21.02 20.97 27.22
CA ILE A 311 -20.15 22.14 27.01
C ILE A 311 -19.98 22.89 28.34
N MET A 312 -18.73 23.18 28.67
CA MET A 312 -18.35 23.93 29.87
C MET A 312 -18.02 25.38 29.50
N PRO A 313 -18.33 26.34 30.39
CA PRO A 313 -17.85 27.71 30.25
C PRO A 313 -16.31 27.82 30.36
#